data_AF-C5ZXY3-F1
#
_entry.id   AF-C5ZXY3-F1
#
_cell.length_a   1.000
_cell.length_b   1.000
_cell.length_c   1.000
_cell.angle_alpha   90.00
_cell.angle_beta   90.00
_cell.angle_gamma   90.00
#
_symmetry.space_group_name_H-M   'P 1'
#
loop_
_entity.id
_entity.type
_entity.pdbx_description
1 polymer ?
#
loop_
_entity_poly.entity_id
_entity_poly.type
_entity_poly.pdbx_seq_one_letter_code
_entity_poly.pdbx_strand_id
1 'polypeptide(L)'
;MAFLERNDIAIDLGTVNTIVRNNAEDIIFCEATCITLEDMGDSKRVVCIGDQAKKMMGRAPSNFEVINPLLNGAISDFETTKTFISALISLGQTWKLAPRVGISIPRNLTQVERHSLYEAAILAGAKEAFLIEDPFSASVGAGLDISTARAKMVIDAGGGLIEASVISLGGLIASAFTKEAGDFIDYALMEYCRYNKNIGISKELAEKIKRQIKVFGENPIINIGAKSLSNGMPISYELNLNDLKHVLLAGMFKVKNTILEAIQKSPPQIAPDLIEDGAILTGGMALIEGMREFLEEELKMKIILSPNPLLDISKGACMIMQNYDAYDRVEWGGGNLIDNS
;
A
#
# COMPACT_ATOMS: atom_id res chain seq x y z
N MET A 1 26.75 19.89 20.90
CA MET A 1 27.14 19.67 19.49
C MET A 1 25.93 19.05 18.82
N ALA A 2 25.37 19.74 17.82
CA ALA A 2 24.19 19.26 17.11
C ALA A 2 24.49 17.87 16.53
N PHE A 3 23.77 16.86 17.00
CA PHE A 3 23.74 15.53 16.40
C PHE A 3 23.43 15.75 14.91
N LEU A 4 24.31 15.35 13.99
CA LEU A 4 23.92 15.32 12.59
C LEU A 4 22.68 14.44 12.50
N GLU A 5 21.53 15.01 12.18
CA GLU A 5 20.35 14.24 11.78
C GLU A 5 20.81 13.32 10.65
N ARG A 6 20.63 12.00 10.84
CA ARG A 6 20.95 11.01 9.81
C ARG A 6 20.14 11.41 8.57
N ASN A 7 20.80 11.52 7.41
CA ASN A 7 20.17 11.81 6.12
C ASN A 7 19.51 10.53 5.59
N ASP A 8 18.63 9.95 6.40
CA ASP A 8 17.90 8.73 6.11
C ASP A 8 16.52 9.11 5.56
N ILE A 9 16.10 8.44 4.49
CA ILE A 9 14.80 8.61 3.87
C ILE A 9 14.07 7.28 3.95
N ALA A 10 12.85 7.29 4.48
CA ALA A 10 11.95 6.15 4.45
C ALA A 10 10.87 6.39 3.39
N ILE A 11 10.65 5.39 2.53
CA ILE A 11 9.68 5.42 1.45
C ILE A 11 8.74 4.23 1.62
N ASP A 12 7.47 4.51 1.89
CA ASP A 12 6.39 3.56 1.66
C ASP A 12 6.00 3.67 0.19
N LEU A 13 6.47 2.70 -0.59
CA LEU A 13 6.29 2.66 -2.03
C LEU A 13 5.05 1.83 -2.38
N GLY A 14 3.89 2.31 -1.93
CA GLY A 14 2.61 1.65 -2.12
C GLY A 14 2.09 1.72 -3.57
N THR A 15 1.24 0.77 -3.97
CA THR A 15 0.67 0.74 -5.34
C THR A 15 -0.22 1.95 -5.64
N VAL A 16 -0.93 2.49 -4.65
CA VAL A 16 -1.89 3.59 -4.86
C VAL A 16 -1.34 4.93 -4.40
N ASN A 17 -0.67 4.97 -3.25
CA ASN A 17 -0.05 6.16 -2.68
C ASN A 17 1.38 5.85 -2.27
N THR A 18 2.23 6.87 -2.36
CA THR A 18 3.61 6.82 -1.88
C THR A 18 3.76 7.84 -0.76
N ILE A 19 4.43 7.43 0.31
CA ILE A 19 4.69 8.30 1.47
C ILE A 19 6.19 8.34 1.74
N VAL A 20 6.74 9.55 1.87
CA VAL A 20 8.17 9.77 2.14
C VAL A 20 8.35 10.52 3.45
N ARG A 21 9.30 10.04 4.26
CA ARG A 21 9.66 10.60 5.57
C ARG A 21 11.18 10.68 5.73
N ASN A 22 11.65 11.68 6.45
CA ASN A 22 13.01 11.74 7.00
C ASN A 22 13.01 11.54 8.53
N ASN A 23 11.87 11.73 9.18
CA ASN A 23 11.64 11.39 10.57
C ASN A 23 10.22 10.86 10.80
N ALA A 24 9.98 10.24 11.95
CA ALA A 24 8.73 9.54 12.24
C ALA A 24 7.50 10.46 12.38
N GLU A 25 7.70 11.76 12.62
CA GLU A 25 6.62 12.72 12.86
C GLU A 25 6.32 13.58 11.62
N ASP A 26 7.32 13.84 10.78
CA ASP A 26 7.19 14.66 9.57
C ASP A 26 6.98 13.81 8.31
N ILE A 27 6.12 14.31 7.43
CA ILE A 27 5.83 13.75 6.11
C ILE A 27 6.33 14.74 5.06
N ILE A 28 7.19 14.27 4.16
CA ILE A 28 7.76 15.08 3.08
C ILE A 28 6.89 14.97 1.82
N PHE A 29 6.37 13.78 1.57
CA PHE A 29 5.52 13.47 0.42
C PHE A 29 4.45 12.48 0.86
N CYS A 30 3.20 12.69 0.42
CA CYS A 30 2.08 11.79 0.67
C CYS A 30 1.04 12.00 -0.44
N GLU A 31 1.32 11.47 -1.62
CA GLU A 31 0.48 11.64 -2.81
C GLU A 31 0.37 10.32 -3.59
N ALA A 32 -0.43 10.32 -4.65
CA ALA A 32 -0.59 9.15 -5.52
C ALA A 32 0.74 8.60 -6.08
N THR A 33 0.84 7.27 -6.17
CA THR A 33 1.96 6.60 -6.84
C THR A 33 1.79 6.72 -8.35
N CYS A 34 2.19 7.86 -8.88
CA CYS A 34 2.01 8.19 -10.28
C CYS A 34 3.06 9.20 -10.75
N ILE A 35 3.50 9.05 -11.99
CA ILE A 35 4.45 9.94 -12.64
C ILE A 35 3.95 10.28 -14.04
N THR A 36 4.14 11.53 -14.43
CA THR A 36 3.92 11.98 -15.81
C THR A 36 5.25 12.29 -16.46
N LEU A 37 5.50 11.63 -17.58
CA LEU A 37 6.66 11.84 -18.43
C LEU A 37 6.24 12.51 -19.73
N GLU A 38 7.02 13.46 -20.20
CA GLU A 38 6.90 14.02 -21.54
C GLU A 38 7.89 13.32 -22.47
N ASP A 39 7.39 12.81 -23.58
CA ASP A 39 8.21 12.24 -24.64
C ASP A 39 8.84 13.35 -25.47
N MET A 40 10.17 13.45 -25.39
CA MET A 40 10.98 14.42 -26.14
C MET A 40 11.67 13.75 -27.35
N GLY A 41 11.26 12.55 -27.75
CA GLY A 41 11.87 11.74 -28.80
C GLY A 41 12.97 10.84 -28.24
N ASP A 42 14.20 11.34 -28.13
CA ASP A 42 15.35 10.56 -27.66
C ASP A 42 15.45 10.46 -26.13
N SER A 43 14.56 11.15 -25.40
CA SER A 43 14.56 11.15 -23.93
C SER A 43 13.17 11.39 -23.37
N LYS A 44 12.97 10.98 -22.12
CA LYS A 44 11.77 11.29 -21.34
C LYS A 44 12.11 12.32 -20.27
N ARG A 45 11.25 13.33 -20.11
CA ARG A 45 11.38 14.36 -19.06
C ARG A 45 10.29 14.17 -18.02
N VAL A 46 10.66 14.19 -16.74
CA VAL A 46 9.67 14.21 -15.64
C VAL A 46 8.95 15.56 -15.64
N VAL A 47 7.63 15.52 -15.78
CA VAL A 47 6.76 16.70 -15.74
C VAL A 47 6.29 16.94 -14.30
N CYS A 48 5.74 15.89 -13.69
CA CYS A 48 5.28 15.89 -12.31
C CYS A 48 5.14 14.46 -11.78
N ILE A 49 5.08 14.35 -10.46
CA ILE A 49 4.73 13.13 -9.73
C ILE A 49 3.52 13.40 -8.83
N GLY A 50 2.92 12.35 -8.26
CA GLY A 50 1.89 12.51 -7.25
C GLY A 50 0.49 12.76 -7.82
N ASP A 51 -0.30 13.55 -7.09
CA ASP A 51 -1.71 13.80 -7.39
C ASP A 51 -1.87 14.60 -8.68
N GLN A 52 -0.90 15.44 -9.03
CA GLN A 52 -0.89 16.16 -10.31
C GLN A 52 -0.75 15.18 -11.48
N ALA A 53 0.14 14.20 -11.36
CA ALA A 53 0.26 13.15 -12.36
C ALA A 53 -1.03 12.30 -12.45
N LYS A 54 -1.60 11.90 -11.30
CA LYS A 54 -2.86 11.14 -11.26
C LYS A 54 -4.01 11.88 -11.95
N LYS A 55 -4.14 13.20 -11.77
CA LYS A 55 -5.17 14.02 -12.45
C LYS A 55 -5.06 14.04 -13.98
N MET A 56 -3.88 13.78 -14.53
CA MET A 56 -3.64 13.71 -15.97
C MET A 56 -4.02 12.33 -16.55
N MET A 57 -4.24 11.31 -15.72
CA MET A 57 -4.56 9.96 -16.17
C MET A 57 -5.85 9.93 -17.01
N GLY A 58 -5.74 9.42 -18.23
CA GLY A 58 -6.85 9.38 -19.20
C GLY A 58 -7.26 10.74 -19.77
N ARG A 59 -6.50 11.80 -19.49
CA ARG A 59 -6.76 13.18 -19.97
C ARG A 59 -5.55 13.81 -20.67
N ALA A 60 -4.36 13.23 -20.52
CA ALA A 60 -3.13 13.76 -21.06
C ALA A 60 -3.10 13.66 -22.61
N PRO A 61 -2.55 14.68 -23.31
CA PRO A 61 -2.25 14.59 -24.74
C PRO A 61 -1.26 13.46 -25.08
N SER A 62 -1.16 13.09 -26.35
CA SER A 62 -0.39 11.91 -26.81
C SER A 62 1.12 11.98 -26.58
N ASN A 63 1.69 13.17 -26.35
CA ASN A 63 3.12 13.34 -26.02
C ASN A 63 3.42 13.18 -24.52
N PHE A 64 2.42 12.94 -23.69
CA PHE A 64 2.57 12.71 -22.26
C PHE A 64 2.18 11.28 -21.90
N GLU A 65 3.03 10.63 -21.14
CA GLU A 65 2.80 9.29 -20.61
C GLU A 65 2.55 9.39 -19.10
N VAL A 66 1.36 8.97 -18.66
CA VAL A 66 0.98 8.96 -17.25
C VAL A 66 1.02 7.52 -16.75
N ILE A 67 1.98 7.21 -15.87
CA ILE A 67 2.34 5.85 -15.49
C ILE A 67 2.17 5.67 -13.98
N ASN A 68 1.64 4.52 -13.57
CA ASN A 68 1.86 4.01 -12.22
C ASN A 68 3.07 3.05 -12.27
N PRO A 69 4.21 3.41 -11.64
CA PRO A 69 5.43 2.60 -11.70
C PRO A 69 5.29 1.24 -10.98
N LEU A 70 4.20 1.02 -10.25
CA LEU A 70 3.98 -0.19 -9.47
C LEU A 70 2.67 -0.87 -9.83
N LEU A 71 2.66 -2.19 -9.64
CA LEU A 71 1.47 -3.01 -9.72
C LEU A 71 1.52 -4.11 -8.66
N ASN A 72 0.54 -4.13 -7.75
CA ASN A 72 0.44 -5.11 -6.66
C ASN A 72 1.73 -5.19 -5.80
N GLY A 73 2.33 -4.03 -5.51
CA GLY A 73 3.57 -3.90 -4.72
C GLY A 73 4.86 -4.21 -5.49
N ALA A 74 4.79 -4.68 -6.73
CA ALA A 74 5.95 -4.98 -7.56
C ALA A 74 6.19 -3.88 -8.61
N ILE A 75 7.44 -3.80 -9.09
CA ILE A 75 7.84 -2.91 -10.19
C ILE A 75 7.13 -3.34 -11.47
N SER A 76 6.39 -2.42 -12.10
CA SER A 76 5.79 -2.65 -13.42
C SER A 76 6.72 -2.21 -14.56
N ASP A 77 7.51 -1.16 -14.33
CA ASP A 77 8.51 -0.63 -15.26
C ASP A 77 9.74 -0.12 -14.49
N PHE A 78 10.90 -0.71 -14.75
CA PHE A 78 12.14 -0.45 -14.00
C PHE A 78 12.63 1.00 -14.17
N GLU A 79 12.70 1.50 -15.41
CA GLU A 79 13.23 2.82 -15.71
C GLU A 79 12.35 3.94 -15.13
N THR A 80 11.02 3.77 -15.22
CA THR A 80 10.05 4.67 -14.62
C THR A 80 10.12 4.61 -13.10
N THR A 81 10.27 3.43 -12.50
CA THR A 81 10.42 3.28 -11.05
C THR A 81 11.68 3.95 -10.54
N LYS A 82 12.83 3.72 -11.18
CA LYS A 82 14.09 4.41 -10.86
C LYS A 82 13.93 5.93 -10.93
N THR A 83 13.29 6.43 -12.00
CA THR A 83 13.04 7.86 -12.20
C THR A 83 12.12 8.42 -11.10
N PHE A 84 11.08 7.68 -10.73
CA PHE A 84 10.16 8.04 -9.66
C PHE A 84 10.87 8.08 -8.30
N ILE A 85 11.63 7.04 -7.94
CA ILE A 85 12.43 7.01 -6.71
C ILE A 85 13.44 8.16 -6.68
N SER A 86 14.07 8.48 -7.81
CA SER A 86 15.03 9.60 -7.88
C SER A 86 14.37 10.95 -7.57
N ALA A 87 13.14 11.16 -8.06
CA ALA A 87 12.35 12.33 -7.72
C ALA A 87 11.99 12.37 -6.20
N LEU A 88 11.61 11.23 -5.61
CA LEU A 88 11.31 11.13 -4.18
C LEU A 88 12.54 11.37 -3.29
N ILE A 89 13.70 10.80 -3.66
CA ILE A 89 14.98 11.04 -2.99
C ILE A 89 15.32 12.53 -3.03
N SER A 90 15.17 13.16 -4.19
CA SER A 90 15.44 14.59 -4.37
C SER A 90 14.54 15.47 -3.50
N LEU A 91 13.29 15.05 -3.22
CA LEU A 91 12.39 15.75 -2.30
C LEU A 91 12.81 15.60 -0.83
N GLY A 92 13.26 14.40 -0.44
CA GLY A 92 13.61 14.10 0.96
C GLY A 92 15.04 14.45 1.36
N GLN A 93 15.93 14.63 0.38
CA GLN A 93 17.35 14.90 0.61
C GLN A 93 17.57 16.33 1.11
N THR A 94 18.11 16.46 2.33
CA THR A 94 18.36 17.76 2.97
C THR A 94 19.79 18.26 2.79
N TRP A 95 20.72 17.39 2.37
CA TRP A 95 22.16 17.67 2.23
C TRP A 95 22.70 17.20 0.88
N LYS A 96 23.85 17.74 0.44
CA LYS A 96 24.49 17.34 -0.82
C LYS A 96 25.00 15.89 -0.87
N LEU A 97 25.03 15.18 0.27
CA LEU A 97 25.46 13.79 0.34
C LEU A 97 24.30 12.85 0.00
N ALA A 98 24.60 11.76 -0.71
CA ALA A 98 23.62 10.72 -1.01
C ALA A 98 23.03 10.12 0.30
N PRO A 99 21.69 10.00 0.42
CA PRO A 99 21.03 9.50 1.62
C PRO A 99 21.08 7.96 1.70
N ARG A 100 20.86 7.42 2.91
CA ARG A 100 20.42 6.02 3.05
C ARG A 100 18.92 5.98 2.82
N VAL A 101 18.42 4.98 2.11
CA VAL A 101 17.00 4.88 1.76
C VAL A 101 16.43 3.56 2.27
N GLY A 102 15.43 3.61 3.14
CA GLY A 102 14.61 2.47 3.51
C GLY A 102 13.36 2.44 2.64
N ILE A 103 13.10 1.35 1.94
CA ILE A 103 11.89 1.16 1.12
C ILE A 103 11.09 0.01 1.72
N SER A 104 9.84 0.29 2.08
CA SER A 104 8.94 -0.77 2.54
C SER A 104 8.50 -1.62 1.34
N ILE A 105 8.42 -2.93 1.54
CA ILE A 105 8.02 -3.88 0.51
C ILE A 105 7.12 -4.97 1.05
N PRO A 106 6.14 -5.45 0.28
CA PRO A 106 5.33 -6.54 0.76
C PRO A 106 6.10 -7.86 0.72
N ARG A 107 5.68 -8.82 1.55
CA ARG A 107 6.43 -10.09 1.68
C ARG A 107 6.45 -10.92 0.39
N ASN A 108 5.47 -10.73 -0.48
CA ASN A 108 5.22 -11.56 -1.66
C ASN A 108 6.13 -11.28 -2.87
N LEU A 109 7.06 -10.31 -2.78
CA LEU A 109 8.00 -10.04 -3.87
C LEU A 109 8.96 -11.22 -4.06
N THR A 110 9.14 -11.61 -5.31
CA THR A 110 10.19 -12.55 -5.73
C THR A 110 11.58 -11.95 -5.50
N GLN A 111 12.61 -12.80 -5.43
CA GLN A 111 13.99 -12.33 -5.28
C GLN A 111 14.40 -11.39 -6.42
N VAL A 112 13.90 -11.62 -7.64
CA VAL A 112 14.15 -10.76 -8.81
C VAL A 112 13.50 -9.39 -8.59
N GLU A 113 12.23 -9.32 -8.19
CA GLU A 113 11.56 -8.03 -7.93
C GLU A 113 12.22 -7.25 -6.78
N ARG A 114 12.63 -7.94 -5.70
CA ARG A 114 13.39 -7.33 -4.60
C ARG A 114 14.72 -6.75 -5.11
N HIS A 115 15.45 -7.53 -5.89
CA HIS A 115 16.74 -7.09 -6.44
C HIS A 115 16.56 -5.89 -7.38
N SER A 116 15.57 -5.93 -8.28
CA SER A 116 15.27 -4.81 -9.17
C SER A 116 14.91 -3.53 -8.39
N LEU A 117 14.17 -3.64 -7.29
CA LEU A 117 13.85 -2.45 -6.48
C LEU A 117 15.06 -1.90 -5.73
N TYR A 118 15.90 -2.78 -5.20
CA TYR A 118 17.18 -2.39 -4.62
C TYR A 118 18.06 -1.66 -5.65
N GLU A 119 18.23 -2.24 -6.84
CA GLU A 119 19.02 -1.62 -7.92
C GLU A 119 18.43 -0.28 -8.36
N ALA A 120 17.11 -0.19 -8.52
CA ALA A 120 16.44 1.06 -8.86
C ALA A 120 16.72 2.15 -7.82
N ALA A 121 16.73 1.82 -6.53
CA ALA A 121 17.02 2.78 -5.46
C ALA A 121 18.48 3.26 -5.48
N ILE A 122 19.44 2.35 -5.67
CA ILE A 122 20.87 2.69 -5.78
C ILE A 122 21.10 3.59 -7.00
N LEU A 123 20.58 3.20 -8.17
CA LEU A 123 20.72 3.97 -9.41
C LEU A 123 19.96 5.30 -9.36
N ALA A 124 18.92 5.41 -8.53
CA ALA A 124 18.19 6.65 -8.30
C ALA A 124 18.95 7.67 -7.43
N GLY A 125 20.08 7.28 -6.83
CA GLY A 125 20.95 8.15 -6.05
C GLY A 125 21.05 7.83 -4.56
N ALA A 126 20.52 6.69 -4.10
CA ALA A 126 20.73 6.23 -2.73
C ALA A 126 22.20 5.81 -2.53
N LYS A 127 22.78 6.17 -1.39
CA LYS A 127 24.10 5.66 -0.97
C LYS A 127 24.01 4.17 -0.62
N GLU A 128 22.97 3.83 0.11
CA GLU A 128 22.63 2.47 0.57
C GLU A 128 21.11 2.35 0.55
N ALA A 129 20.60 1.18 0.17
CA ALA A 129 19.17 0.89 0.14
C ALA A 129 18.85 -0.30 1.05
N PHE A 130 17.81 -0.15 1.86
CA PHE A 130 17.30 -1.17 2.78
C PHE A 130 15.87 -1.52 2.38
N LEU A 131 15.61 -2.80 2.14
CA LEU A 131 14.26 -3.26 1.89
C LEU A 131 13.66 -3.78 3.20
N ILE A 132 12.58 -3.16 3.66
CA ILE A 132 11.96 -3.44 4.96
C ILE A 132 10.59 -4.07 4.69
N GLU A 133 10.31 -5.24 5.25
CA GLU A 133 9.04 -5.90 4.96
C GLU A 133 7.87 -5.15 5.61
N ASP A 134 6.78 -4.96 4.84
CA ASP A 134 5.58 -4.23 5.24
C ASP A 134 4.99 -4.74 6.56
N PRO A 135 4.92 -6.06 6.87
CA PRO A 135 4.42 -6.53 8.16
C PRO A 135 5.13 -5.92 9.37
N PHE A 136 6.45 -5.73 9.27
CA PHE A 136 7.26 -5.16 10.34
C PHE A 136 7.07 -3.65 10.40
N SER A 137 7.08 -2.97 9.25
CA SER A 137 6.82 -1.53 9.16
C SER A 137 5.42 -1.18 9.70
N ALA A 138 4.39 -1.88 9.24
CA ALA A 138 3.01 -1.74 9.72
C ALA A 138 2.91 -1.96 11.23
N SER A 139 3.56 -3.00 11.77
CA SER A 139 3.50 -3.31 13.19
C SER A 139 4.17 -2.25 14.06
N VAL A 140 5.39 -1.83 13.70
CA VAL A 140 6.11 -0.76 14.42
C VAL A 140 5.35 0.56 14.33
N GLY A 141 4.83 0.90 13.14
CA GLY A 141 4.05 2.11 12.92
C GLY A 141 2.75 2.16 13.72
N ALA A 142 2.07 1.02 13.85
CA ALA A 142 0.87 0.85 14.68
C ALA A 142 1.18 0.79 16.19
N GLY A 143 2.45 0.84 16.60
CA GLY A 143 2.88 0.84 17.99
C GLY A 143 2.91 -0.54 18.66
N LEU A 144 3.01 -1.62 17.88
CA LEU A 144 3.16 -2.97 18.41
C LEU A 144 4.60 -3.25 18.85
N ASP A 145 4.75 -3.79 20.07
CA ASP A 145 6.02 -4.41 20.48
C ASP A 145 6.10 -5.84 19.94
N ILE A 146 6.77 -5.94 18.80
CA ILE A 146 7.00 -7.17 18.05
C ILE A 146 8.23 -7.95 18.52
N SER A 147 8.97 -7.45 19.51
CA SER A 147 10.14 -8.13 20.08
C SER A 147 9.78 -9.21 21.12
N THR A 148 8.55 -9.19 21.63
CA THR A 148 8.10 -10.11 22.68
C THR A 148 7.78 -11.51 22.15
N ALA A 149 7.75 -12.50 23.03
CA ALA A 149 7.33 -13.87 22.68
C ALA A 149 5.83 -14.00 22.37
N ARG A 150 5.04 -12.96 22.67
CA ARG A 150 3.60 -12.95 22.47
C ARG A 150 3.29 -12.68 21.00
N ALA A 151 2.54 -13.56 20.37
CA ALA A 151 2.21 -13.43 18.95
C ALA A 151 1.32 -12.21 18.69
N LYS A 152 1.65 -11.41 17.68
CA LYS A 152 0.88 -10.26 17.22
C LYS A 152 0.45 -10.49 15.78
N MET A 153 -0.84 -10.31 15.51
CA MET A 153 -1.36 -10.34 14.15
C MET A 153 -1.57 -8.92 13.63
N VAL A 154 -0.98 -8.62 12.48
CA VAL A 154 -1.20 -7.39 11.72
C VAL A 154 -1.85 -7.74 10.38
N ILE A 155 -2.82 -6.94 9.98
CA ILE A 155 -3.56 -7.07 8.73
C ILE A 155 -3.40 -5.74 8.00
N ASP A 156 -2.57 -5.71 6.96
CA ASP A 156 -2.50 -4.59 6.04
C ASP A 156 -3.44 -4.83 4.86
N ALA A 157 -4.52 -4.06 4.79
CA ALA A 157 -5.48 -4.11 3.70
C ALA A 157 -5.30 -2.88 2.80
N GLY A 158 -4.35 -2.97 1.86
CA GLY A 158 -3.96 -1.92 0.96
C GLY A 158 -4.77 -1.84 -0.34
N GLY A 159 -4.29 -1.01 -1.27
CA GLY A 159 -4.89 -0.84 -2.59
C GLY A 159 -4.58 -1.98 -3.56
N GLY A 160 -3.30 -2.38 -3.67
CA GLY A 160 -2.84 -3.42 -4.60
C GLY A 160 -2.61 -4.79 -3.95
N LEU A 161 -2.57 -4.86 -2.62
CA LEU A 161 -2.31 -6.08 -1.88
C LEU A 161 -3.06 -6.05 -0.55
N ILE A 162 -3.51 -7.22 -0.12
CA ILE A 162 -3.87 -7.48 1.28
C ILE A 162 -2.83 -8.47 1.81
N GLU A 163 -2.29 -8.18 2.98
CA GLU A 163 -1.37 -9.06 3.70
C GLU A 163 -1.81 -9.23 5.15
N ALA A 164 -1.85 -10.48 5.62
CA ALA A 164 -2.09 -10.83 7.01
C ALA A 164 -0.89 -11.61 7.54
N SER A 165 -0.29 -11.12 8.63
CA SER A 165 0.98 -11.61 9.15
C SER A 165 0.95 -11.77 10.66
N VAL A 166 1.56 -12.84 11.15
CA VAL A 166 1.73 -13.12 12.58
C VAL A 166 3.22 -13.01 12.92
N ILE A 167 3.54 -12.18 13.91
CA ILE A 167 4.90 -11.84 14.30
C ILE A 167 5.11 -12.15 15.79
N SER A 168 6.30 -12.68 16.14
CA SER A 168 6.75 -12.89 17.52
C SER A 168 8.28 -12.94 17.54
N LEU A 169 8.91 -12.51 18.64
CA LEU A 169 10.37 -12.48 18.82
C LEU A 169 11.11 -11.78 17.66
N GLY A 170 10.43 -10.81 17.06
CA GLY A 170 10.84 -10.12 15.86
C GLY A 170 11.01 -10.95 14.59
N GLY A 171 10.45 -12.15 14.56
CA GLY A 171 10.36 -13.00 13.39
C GLY A 171 8.92 -13.12 12.88
N LEU A 172 8.79 -13.36 11.58
CA LEU A 172 7.52 -13.73 10.96
C LEU A 172 7.23 -15.22 11.24
N ILE A 173 6.13 -15.51 11.95
CA ILE A 173 5.67 -16.88 12.20
C ILE A 173 4.92 -17.42 10.98
N ALA A 174 4.00 -16.63 10.44
CA ALA A 174 3.18 -16.99 9.30
C ALA A 174 2.71 -15.74 8.57
N SER A 175 2.50 -15.86 7.27
CA SER A 175 1.84 -14.84 6.46
C SER A 175 1.00 -15.44 5.35
N ALA A 176 0.01 -14.68 4.93
CA ALA A 176 -0.75 -14.91 3.71
C ALA A 176 -1.07 -13.57 3.05
N PHE A 177 -1.24 -13.60 1.74
CA PHE A 177 -1.49 -12.40 0.96
C PHE A 177 -2.39 -12.68 -0.25
N THR A 178 -3.06 -11.66 -0.76
CA THR A 178 -3.75 -11.69 -2.05
C THR A 178 -3.61 -10.36 -2.78
N LYS A 179 -3.55 -10.43 -4.11
CA LYS A 179 -3.56 -9.25 -5.00
C LYS A 179 -4.98 -8.71 -5.26
N GLU A 180 -6.00 -9.42 -4.79
CA GLU A 180 -7.41 -9.02 -4.90
C GLU A 180 -7.79 -8.03 -3.78
N ALA A 181 -7.20 -6.84 -3.83
CA ALA A 181 -7.29 -5.82 -2.78
C ALA A 181 -8.23 -4.65 -3.15
N GLY A 182 -7.94 -3.43 -2.68
CA GLY A 182 -8.77 -2.24 -2.92
C GLY A 182 -9.03 -1.94 -4.41
N ASP A 183 -8.02 -2.13 -5.27
CA ASP A 183 -8.09 -1.93 -6.71
C ASP A 183 -8.99 -2.96 -7.39
N PHE A 184 -8.96 -4.22 -6.91
CA PHE A 184 -9.84 -5.28 -7.41
C PHE A 184 -11.31 -4.90 -7.23
N ILE A 185 -11.67 -4.28 -6.10
CA ILE A 185 -13.02 -3.78 -5.85
C ILE A 185 -13.37 -2.66 -6.84
N ASP A 186 -12.44 -1.73 -7.09
CA ASP A 186 -12.68 -0.62 -8.02
C ASP A 186 -12.97 -1.13 -9.43
N TYR A 187 -12.19 -2.09 -9.93
CA TYR A 187 -12.44 -2.71 -11.22
C TYR A 187 -13.74 -3.51 -11.25
N ALA A 188 -14.07 -4.23 -10.18
CA ALA A 188 -15.34 -4.96 -10.09
C ALA A 188 -16.56 -4.02 -10.11
N LEU A 189 -16.47 -2.85 -9.47
CA LEU A 189 -17.50 -1.82 -9.52
C LEU A 189 -17.64 -1.24 -10.95
N MET A 190 -16.53 -1.00 -11.65
CA MET A 190 -16.55 -0.56 -13.05
C MET A 190 -17.26 -1.58 -13.95
N GLU A 191 -16.94 -2.86 -13.80
CA GLU A 191 -17.56 -3.93 -14.59
C GLU A 191 -19.04 -4.11 -14.27
N TYR A 192 -19.44 -3.99 -12.99
CA TYR A 192 -20.85 -3.99 -12.62
C TYR A 192 -21.60 -2.82 -13.30
N CYS A 193 -21.06 -1.61 -13.26
CA CYS A 193 -21.65 -0.46 -13.96
C CYS A 193 -21.75 -0.70 -15.47
N ARG A 194 -20.72 -1.30 -16.07
CA ARG A 194 -20.68 -1.64 -17.50
C ARG A 194 -21.79 -2.63 -17.87
N TYR A 195 -21.88 -3.77 -17.18
CA TYR A 195 -22.75 -4.87 -17.58
C TYR A 195 -24.17 -4.79 -17.04
N ASN A 196 -24.36 -4.25 -15.82
CA ASN A 196 -25.67 -4.21 -15.17
C ASN A 196 -26.38 -2.86 -15.38
N LYS A 197 -25.62 -1.77 -15.62
CA LYS A 197 -26.16 -0.41 -15.76
C LYS A 197 -25.94 0.21 -17.15
N ASN A 198 -25.16 -0.44 -18.02
CA ASN A 198 -24.81 0.01 -19.37
C ASN A 198 -24.13 1.41 -19.41
N ILE A 199 -23.34 1.70 -18.38
CA ILE A 199 -22.57 2.95 -18.25
C ILE A 199 -21.08 2.65 -18.01
N GLY A 200 -20.21 3.49 -18.57
CA GLY A 200 -18.78 3.48 -18.29
C GLY A 200 -18.43 4.53 -17.25
N ILE A 201 -17.71 4.13 -16.21
CA ILE A 201 -17.14 5.00 -15.18
C ILE A 201 -15.62 4.83 -15.12
N SER A 202 -14.89 5.84 -14.65
CA SER A 202 -13.45 5.75 -14.45
C SER A 202 -13.12 5.02 -13.14
N LYS A 203 -11.89 4.48 -13.03
CA LYS A 203 -11.37 3.89 -11.79
C LYS A 203 -11.46 4.87 -10.61
N GLU A 204 -11.15 6.14 -10.84
CA GLU A 204 -11.21 7.16 -9.79
C GLU A 204 -12.64 7.44 -9.30
N LEU A 205 -13.64 7.36 -10.19
CA LEU A 205 -15.04 7.42 -9.79
C LEU A 205 -15.45 6.15 -9.03
N ALA A 206 -14.99 4.97 -9.46
CA ALA A 206 -15.23 3.71 -8.75
C ALA A 206 -14.62 3.74 -7.33
N GLU A 207 -13.41 4.26 -7.16
CA GLU A 207 -12.76 4.43 -5.85
C GLU A 207 -13.58 5.37 -4.93
N LYS A 208 -14.08 6.48 -5.49
CA LYS A 208 -14.96 7.42 -4.75
C LYS A 208 -16.27 6.75 -4.33
N ILE A 209 -16.87 5.96 -5.22
CA ILE A 209 -18.08 5.19 -4.94
C ILE A 209 -17.81 4.16 -3.84
N LYS A 210 -16.73 3.36 -3.94
CA LYS A 210 -16.32 2.35 -2.97
C LYS A 210 -16.29 2.91 -1.55
N ARG A 211 -15.69 4.09 -1.36
CA ARG A 211 -15.57 4.76 -0.05
C ARG A 211 -16.91 5.23 0.53
N GLN A 212 -17.96 5.36 -0.28
CA GLN A 212 -19.29 5.79 0.16
C GLN A 212 -20.23 4.64 0.49
N ILE A 213 -19.90 3.41 0.08
CA ILE A 213 -20.73 2.24 0.35
C ILE A 213 -20.54 1.82 1.80
N LYS A 214 -21.61 1.88 2.57
CA LYS A 214 -21.75 1.35 3.91
C LYS A 214 -21.93 -0.16 3.87
N VAL A 215 -21.11 -0.85 4.66
CA VAL A 215 -21.21 -2.30 4.85
C VAL A 215 -22.48 -2.68 5.61
N PHE A 216 -22.91 -1.85 6.57
CA PHE A 216 -24.13 -2.07 7.34
C PHE A 216 -25.15 -0.96 7.08
N GLY A 217 -26.44 -1.30 7.13
CA GLY A 217 -27.53 -0.37 6.85
C GLY A 217 -27.77 -0.09 5.35
N GLU A 218 -28.62 0.90 5.10
CA GLU A 218 -29.00 1.37 3.77
C GLU A 218 -27.99 2.37 3.20
N ASN A 219 -27.74 2.25 1.90
CA ASN A 219 -26.90 3.15 1.14
C ASN A 219 -27.69 4.20 0.35
N PRO A 220 -27.10 5.39 0.11
CA PRO A 220 -27.79 6.46 -0.60
C PRO A 220 -27.87 6.23 -2.11
N ILE A 221 -28.75 6.99 -2.76
CA ILE A 221 -28.72 7.22 -4.21
C ILE A 221 -27.86 8.47 -4.45
N ILE A 222 -26.92 8.38 -5.39
CA ILE A 222 -26.03 9.48 -5.75
C ILE A 222 -26.16 9.82 -7.24
N ASN A 223 -25.90 11.07 -7.59
CA ASN A 223 -25.80 11.51 -8.99
C ASN A 223 -24.35 11.50 -9.44
N ILE A 224 -24.05 10.79 -10.53
CA ILE A 224 -22.71 10.70 -11.10
C ILE A 224 -22.69 11.11 -12.58
N GLY A 225 -21.55 11.63 -13.03
CA GLY A 225 -21.25 11.77 -14.46
C GLY A 225 -20.68 10.45 -15.00
N ALA A 226 -21.29 9.91 -16.05
CA ALA A 226 -20.86 8.65 -16.67
C ALA A 226 -20.93 8.74 -18.20
N LYS A 227 -20.31 7.77 -18.88
CA LYS A 227 -20.47 7.60 -20.33
C LYS A 227 -21.54 6.56 -20.60
N SER A 228 -22.59 6.91 -21.33
CA SER A 228 -23.54 5.93 -21.83
C SER A 228 -22.85 4.98 -22.82
N LEU A 229 -22.94 3.67 -22.61
CA LEU A 229 -22.32 2.70 -23.52
C LEU A 229 -23.19 2.36 -24.72
N SER A 230 -24.48 2.72 -24.70
CA SER A 230 -25.38 2.53 -25.85
C SER A 230 -25.11 3.51 -26.99
N ASN A 231 -24.77 4.76 -26.67
CA ASN A 231 -24.59 5.83 -27.67
C ASN A 231 -23.30 6.63 -27.50
N GLY A 232 -22.49 6.33 -26.48
CA GLY A 232 -21.20 6.97 -26.25
C GLY A 232 -21.24 8.36 -25.59
N MET A 233 -22.43 8.91 -25.31
CA MET A 233 -22.58 10.28 -24.82
C MET A 233 -22.38 10.40 -23.30
N PRO A 234 -21.79 11.50 -22.80
CA PRO A 234 -21.80 11.82 -21.37
C PRO A 234 -23.24 12.00 -20.86
N ILE A 235 -23.55 11.42 -19.71
CA ILE A 235 -24.86 11.48 -19.06
C ILE A 235 -24.72 11.74 -17.56
N SER A 236 -25.76 12.32 -16.96
CA SER A 236 -25.99 12.24 -15.52
C SER A 236 -26.75 10.96 -15.22
N TYR A 237 -26.29 10.19 -14.24
CA TYR A 237 -26.87 8.90 -13.87
C TYR A 237 -27.13 8.83 -12.36
N GLU A 238 -28.38 8.51 -11.98
CA GLU A 238 -28.75 8.24 -10.59
C GLU A 238 -28.37 6.80 -10.24
N LEU A 239 -27.35 6.65 -9.40
CA LEU A 239 -26.81 5.36 -8.99
C LEU A 239 -27.21 5.05 -7.55
N ASN A 240 -27.97 3.98 -7.36
CA ASN A 240 -28.26 3.44 -6.03
C ASN A 240 -27.06 2.64 -5.53
N LEU A 241 -26.39 3.11 -4.47
CA LEU A 241 -25.21 2.45 -3.93
C LEU A 241 -25.52 1.09 -3.27
N ASN A 242 -26.79 0.81 -2.90
CA ASN A 242 -27.17 -0.53 -2.40
C ASN A 242 -26.95 -1.63 -3.46
N ASP A 243 -27.12 -1.29 -4.73
CA ASP A 243 -26.92 -2.25 -5.84
C ASP A 243 -25.48 -2.73 -5.90
N LEU A 244 -24.52 -1.93 -5.41
CA LEU A 244 -23.08 -2.22 -5.45
C LEU A 244 -22.56 -2.87 -4.18
N LYS A 245 -23.38 -2.96 -3.12
CA LYS A 245 -22.98 -3.45 -1.81
C LYS A 245 -22.40 -4.87 -1.86
N HIS A 246 -22.99 -5.75 -2.67
CA HIS A 246 -22.51 -7.12 -2.84
C HIS A 246 -21.12 -7.19 -3.50
N VAL A 247 -20.78 -6.23 -4.38
CA VAL A 247 -19.45 -6.13 -5.00
C VAL A 247 -18.40 -5.75 -3.96
N LEU A 248 -18.71 -4.78 -3.10
CA LEU A 248 -17.85 -4.41 -1.97
C LEU A 248 -17.63 -5.61 -1.05
N LEU A 249 -18.70 -6.29 -0.63
CA LEU A 249 -18.64 -7.44 0.27
C LEU A 249 -17.78 -8.57 -0.31
N ALA A 250 -17.84 -8.84 -1.61
CA ALA A 250 -17.00 -9.84 -2.26
C ALA A 250 -15.49 -9.53 -2.08
N GLY A 251 -15.08 -8.26 -2.14
CA GLY A 251 -13.71 -7.84 -1.84
C GLY A 251 -13.36 -7.93 -0.36
N MET A 252 -14.29 -7.61 0.53
CA MET A 252 -14.08 -7.77 1.98
C MET A 252 -13.90 -9.24 2.39
N PHE A 253 -14.60 -10.16 1.72
CA PHE A 253 -14.36 -11.59 1.88
C PHE A 253 -12.95 -12.02 1.46
N LYS A 254 -12.29 -11.30 0.54
CA LYS A 254 -10.86 -11.55 0.23
C LYS A 254 -9.98 -11.25 1.44
N VAL A 255 -10.22 -10.13 2.12
CA VAL A 255 -9.51 -9.79 3.38
C VAL A 255 -9.71 -10.89 4.42
N LYS A 256 -10.96 -11.30 4.67
CA LYS A 256 -11.30 -12.39 5.60
C LYS A 256 -10.55 -13.67 5.24
N ASN A 257 -10.58 -14.09 3.98
CA ASN A 257 -9.97 -15.35 3.56
C ASN A 257 -8.45 -15.32 3.72
N THR A 258 -7.79 -14.20 3.43
CA THR A 258 -6.36 -14.02 3.66
C THR A 258 -6.01 -14.12 5.15
N ILE A 259 -6.82 -13.52 6.03
CA ILE A 259 -6.66 -13.65 7.49
C ILE A 259 -6.75 -15.13 7.92
N LEU A 260 -7.78 -15.85 7.46
CA LEU A 260 -7.96 -17.26 7.78
C LEU A 260 -6.79 -18.13 7.28
N GLU A 261 -6.26 -17.84 6.10
CA GLU A 261 -5.10 -18.54 5.55
C GLU A 261 -3.85 -18.33 6.42
N ALA A 262 -3.60 -17.10 6.89
CA ALA A 262 -2.47 -16.81 7.79
C ALA A 262 -2.62 -17.55 9.13
N ILE A 263 -3.83 -17.61 9.69
CA ILE A 263 -4.13 -18.36 10.91
C ILE A 263 -3.91 -19.87 10.70
N GLN A 264 -4.34 -20.43 9.56
CA GLN A 264 -4.16 -21.85 9.24
C GLN A 264 -2.69 -22.26 9.08
N LYS A 265 -1.86 -21.36 8.54
CA LYS A 265 -0.40 -21.56 8.44
C LYS A 265 0.32 -21.41 9.78
N SER A 266 -0.33 -20.79 10.75
CA SER A 266 0.27 -20.53 12.06
C SER A 266 0.27 -21.78 12.94
N PRO A 267 1.30 -21.94 13.80
CA PRO A 267 1.35 -23.03 14.75
C PRO A 267 0.30 -22.82 15.86
N PRO A 268 -0.32 -23.89 16.42
CA PRO A 268 -1.44 -23.79 17.36
C PRO A 268 -1.11 -23.02 18.65
N GLN A 269 0.17 -22.88 18.99
CA GLN A 269 0.67 -22.16 20.17
C GLN A 269 0.31 -20.68 20.16
N ILE A 270 0.02 -20.07 19.00
CA ILE A 270 -0.38 -18.65 18.94
C ILE A 270 -1.85 -18.41 19.29
N ALA A 271 -2.68 -19.45 19.33
CA ALA A 271 -4.13 -19.31 19.46
C ALA A 271 -4.57 -18.54 20.72
N PRO A 272 -3.97 -18.77 21.91
CA PRO A 272 -4.31 -17.98 23.10
C PRO A 272 -4.06 -16.48 22.89
N ASP A 273 -2.95 -16.12 22.26
CA ASP A 273 -2.59 -14.71 22.01
C ASP A 273 -3.57 -14.05 21.05
N LEU A 274 -3.97 -14.73 19.97
CA LEU A 274 -4.97 -14.19 19.03
C LEU A 274 -6.37 -14.04 19.65
N ILE A 275 -6.75 -14.95 20.55
CA ILE A 275 -8.04 -14.87 21.26
C ILE A 275 -8.05 -13.67 22.21
N GLU A 276 -6.95 -13.44 22.94
CA GLU A 276 -6.86 -12.38 23.94
C GLU A 276 -6.61 -11.00 23.32
N ASP A 277 -5.67 -10.91 22.38
CA ASP A 277 -5.22 -9.63 21.82
C ASP A 277 -5.96 -9.25 20.54
N GLY A 278 -6.42 -10.24 19.76
CA GLY A 278 -7.00 -10.03 18.44
C GLY A 278 -5.96 -9.72 17.36
N ALA A 279 -6.37 -8.94 16.36
CA ALA A 279 -5.50 -8.47 15.28
C ALA A 279 -5.60 -6.96 15.09
N ILE A 280 -4.51 -6.31 14.69
CA ILE A 280 -4.50 -4.92 14.24
C ILE A 280 -4.82 -4.88 12.75
N LEU A 281 -5.75 -3.99 12.37
CA LEU A 281 -6.10 -3.68 10.99
C LEU A 281 -5.53 -2.31 10.60
N THR A 282 -4.78 -2.28 9.50
CA THR A 282 -4.19 -1.09 8.90
C THR A 282 -4.38 -1.09 7.37
N GLY A 283 -3.85 -0.09 6.68
CA GLY A 283 -3.99 0.10 5.25
C GLY A 283 -5.26 0.85 4.83
N GLY A 284 -5.35 1.18 3.55
CA GLY A 284 -6.42 2.04 3.02
C GLY A 284 -7.83 1.45 3.09
N MET A 285 -7.98 0.12 2.99
CA MET A 285 -9.27 -0.54 3.11
C MET A 285 -9.78 -0.58 4.55
N ALA A 286 -8.91 -0.39 5.54
CA ALA A 286 -9.30 -0.26 6.95
C ALA A 286 -10.25 0.92 7.20
N LEU A 287 -10.23 1.92 6.30
CA LEU A 287 -11.08 3.11 6.34
C LEU A 287 -12.48 2.90 5.73
N ILE A 288 -12.78 1.71 5.20
CA ILE A 288 -14.13 1.40 4.70
C ILE A 288 -15.09 1.31 5.90
N GLU A 289 -16.17 2.09 5.88
CA GLU A 289 -17.16 2.14 6.96
C GLU A 289 -17.82 0.76 7.17
N GLY A 290 -17.54 0.14 8.31
CA GLY A 290 -18.03 -1.20 8.67
C GLY A 290 -17.04 -2.35 8.38
N MET A 291 -15.83 -2.07 7.87
CA MET A 291 -14.82 -3.12 7.64
C MET A 291 -14.42 -3.84 8.94
N ARG A 292 -14.13 -3.07 9.99
CA ARG A 292 -13.74 -3.61 11.30
C ARG A 292 -14.84 -4.53 11.85
N GLU A 293 -16.07 -4.02 11.90
CA GLU A 293 -17.25 -4.71 12.41
C GLU A 293 -17.55 -5.99 11.60
N PHE A 294 -17.44 -5.93 10.28
CA PHE A 294 -17.58 -7.11 9.42
C PHE A 294 -16.55 -8.18 9.76
N LEU A 295 -15.28 -7.82 9.89
CA LEU A 295 -14.24 -8.78 10.23
C LEU A 295 -14.44 -9.36 11.63
N GLU A 296 -14.87 -8.57 12.62
CA GLU A 296 -15.22 -9.06 13.97
C GLU A 296 -16.38 -10.07 13.92
N GLU A 297 -17.43 -9.78 13.15
CA GLU A 297 -18.58 -10.67 12.99
C GLU A 297 -18.21 -11.98 12.29
N GLU A 298 -17.41 -11.91 11.22
CA GLU A 298 -17.06 -13.04 10.38
C GLU A 298 -15.97 -13.94 10.97
N LEU A 299 -15.04 -13.37 11.75
CA LEU A 299 -13.91 -14.10 12.34
C LEU A 299 -14.15 -14.50 13.79
N LYS A 300 -15.11 -13.88 14.48
CA LYS A 300 -15.31 -14.03 15.94
C LYS A 300 -14.04 -13.73 16.73
N MET A 301 -13.26 -12.78 16.23
CA MET A 301 -11.98 -12.33 16.78
C MET A 301 -12.01 -10.80 16.88
N LYS A 302 -11.40 -10.24 17.91
CA LYS A 302 -11.29 -8.79 18.08
C LYS A 302 -10.45 -8.18 16.95
N ILE A 303 -10.93 -7.08 16.36
CA ILE A 303 -10.20 -6.33 15.34
C ILE A 303 -9.98 -4.90 15.82
N ILE A 304 -8.71 -4.53 15.97
CA ILE A 304 -8.31 -3.21 16.44
C ILE A 304 -7.91 -2.39 15.23
N LEU A 305 -8.65 -1.33 14.94
CA LEU A 305 -8.26 -0.38 13.89
C LEU A 305 -7.06 0.45 14.37
N SER A 306 -6.00 0.49 13.56
CA SER A 306 -4.87 1.39 13.83
C SER A 306 -5.33 2.86 13.85
N PRO A 307 -4.76 3.72 14.72
CA PRO A 307 -5.11 5.14 14.75
C PRO A 307 -4.84 5.89 13.44
N ASN A 308 -3.79 5.51 12.68
CA ASN A 308 -3.39 6.18 11.45
C ASN A 308 -3.07 5.15 10.34
N PRO A 309 -4.07 4.39 9.87
CA PRO A 309 -3.83 3.18 9.07
C PRO A 309 -3.20 3.46 7.70
N LEU A 310 -3.31 4.70 7.20
CA LEU A 310 -2.64 5.10 5.96
C LEU A 310 -1.15 5.41 6.14
N LEU A 311 -0.68 5.63 7.38
CA LEU A 311 0.65 6.15 7.67
C LEU A 311 1.56 5.13 8.37
N ASP A 312 0.99 4.04 8.90
CA ASP A 312 1.73 3.09 9.73
C ASP A 312 2.98 2.55 9.05
N ILE A 313 2.89 2.10 7.80
CA ILE A 313 4.03 1.54 7.07
C ILE A 313 5.14 2.57 6.93
N SER A 314 4.84 3.76 6.40
CA SER A 314 5.83 4.84 6.29
C SER A 314 6.46 5.22 7.63
N LYS A 315 5.66 5.29 8.71
CA LYS A 315 6.11 5.65 10.05
C LYS A 315 7.03 4.58 10.62
N GLY A 316 6.62 3.31 10.56
CA GLY A 316 7.40 2.20 11.07
C GLY A 316 8.69 1.97 10.28
N ALA A 317 8.65 2.07 8.95
CA ALA A 317 9.86 2.00 8.12
C ALA A 317 10.88 3.08 8.54
N CYS A 318 10.41 4.31 8.80
CA CYS A 318 11.27 5.39 9.31
C CYS A 318 11.83 5.09 10.71
N MET A 319 11.02 4.61 11.63
CA MET A 319 11.46 4.24 12.98
C MET A 319 12.49 3.10 12.97
N ILE A 320 12.32 2.12 12.09
CA ILE A 320 13.26 1.01 11.88
C ILE A 320 14.58 1.54 11.31
N MET A 321 14.53 2.37 10.26
CA MET A 321 15.71 3.01 9.66
C MET A 321 16.53 3.80 10.68
N GLN A 322 15.86 4.61 11.51
CA GLN A 322 16.54 5.43 12.52
C GLN A 322 17.27 4.61 13.58
N ASN A 323 16.83 3.37 13.81
CA ASN A 323 17.38 2.45 14.81
C ASN A 323 17.99 1.20 14.17
N TYR A 324 18.43 1.29 12.90
CA TYR A 324 18.84 0.12 12.12
C TYR A 324 19.81 -0.81 12.85
N ASP A 325 20.81 -0.27 13.56
CA ASP A 325 21.81 -1.05 14.31
C ASP A 325 21.23 -1.93 15.44
N ALA A 326 20.05 -1.56 15.96
CA ALA A 326 19.30 -2.35 16.94
C ALA A 326 18.42 -3.41 16.26
N TYR A 327 17.93 -3.11 15.05
CA TYR A 327 17.11 -4.02 14.26
C TYR A 327 17.95 -5.05 13.49
N ASP A 328 19.19 -4.75 13.08
CA ASP A 328 20.09 -5.66 12.34
C ASP A 328 20.45 -6.94 13.13
N ARG A 329 20.30 -6.94 14.46
CA ARG A 329 20.58 -8.11 15.34
C ARG A 329 19.43 -9.12 15.42
N VAL A 330 18.28 -8.75 14.90
CA VAL A 330 17.10 -9.60 14.83
C VAL A 330 16.91 -9.83 13.33
N GLU A 331 16.84 -11.08 12.89
CA GLU A 331 16.74 -11.41 11.46
C GLU A 331 15.36 -10.98 10.90
N TRP A 332 15.13 -9.67 10.73
CA TRP A 332 13.90 -9.10 10.14
C TRP A 332 13.92 -9.21 8.61
N GLY A 333 14.13 -10.42 8.08
CA GLY A 333 13.93 -10.73 6.65
C GLY A 333 14.88 -10.04 5.66
N GLY A 334 15.92 -9.38 6.14
CA GLY A 334 16.99 -8.76 5.35
C GLY A 334 18.34 -9.34 5.70
N GLY A 335 18.53 -10.66 5.56
CA GLY A 335 19.87 -11.22 5.58
C GLY A 335 20.71 -10.52 4.50
N ASN A 336 21.86 -9.97 4.90
CA ASN A 336 22.89 -9.52 3.98
C ASN A 336 23.10 -10.60 2.92
N LEU A 337 22.66 -10.34 1.68
CA LEU A 337 22.96 -11.18 0.52
C LEU A 337 24.37 -10.90 -0.03
N ILE A 338 25.29 -10.48 0.82
CA ILE A 338 26.71 -10.34 0.50
C ILE A 338 27.53 -10.96 1.64
N ASP A 339 27.39 -12.27 1.83
CA ASP A 339 28.55 -13.09 2.13
C ASP A 339 28.25 -14.56 1.77
N ASN A 340 28.85 -15.02 0.68
CA ASN A 340 29.35 -16.38 0.49
C ASN A 340 30.07 -16.46 -0.87
N SER A 341 31.40 -16.37 -0.79
CA SER A 341 32.44 -16.70 -1.79
C SER A 341 32.52 -15.90 -3.09
#